data_AF-A0A7S2SRV5-F1
#
_entry.id   AF-A0A7S2SRV5-F1
#
_cell.length_a   1.000
_cell.length_b   1.000
_cell.length_c   1.000
_cell.angle_alpha   90.00
_cell.angle_beta   90.00
_cell.angle_gamma   90.00
#
_symmetry.space_group_name_H-M   'P 1'
#
loop_
_entity.id
_entity.type
_entity.pdbx_description
1 polymer ?
#
loop_
_entity_poly.entity_id
_entity_poly.type
_entity_poly.pdbx_seq_one_letter_code
_entity_poly.pdbx_strand_id
1 'polypeptide(L)'
;CKLRLGMHREALWDCDRALDINPQDVKAHFRRASALLQQVQAEVAKEQAGKFWDIERTRLVANDARTSLHHAREFGGYSLDSAVEASLATLERRLDLIDTALDTADRAYRRSQKALYKDRIIGGLLRQKTGEGKKQARDRQEEEVGEGGTREDAEEEGEFGDMPVLEDSEEEE
;
A
#
# COMPACT_ATOMS: atom_id res chain seq x y z
N CYS A 1 -2.07 35.15 10.95
CA CYS A 1 -0.87 34.43 10.48
C CYS A 1 -1.28 33.45 9.40
N LYS A 2 -0.55 33.38 8.28
CA LYS A 2 -0.83 32.50 7.13
C LYS A 2 -0.97 31.01 7.53
N LEU A 3 -0.26 30.60 8.59
CA LEU A 3 -0.44 29.29 9.26
C LEU A 3 -1.89 28.98 9.69
N ARG A 4 -2.63 29.97 10.21
CA ARG A 4 -4.04 29.80 10.62
C ARG A 4 -5.00 29.82 9.44
N LEU A 5 -4.56 30.27 8.27
CA LEU A 5 -5.36 30.37 7.04
C LEU A 5 -5.18 29.15 6.12
N GLY A 6 -4.40 28.13 6.55
CA GLY A 6 -4.09 26.96 5.71
C GLY A 6 -3.10 27.25 4.56
N MET A 7 -2.59 28.48 4.48
CA MET A 7 -1.64 28.95 3.47
C MET A 7 -0.20 28.50 3.85
N HIS A 8 0.01 27.19 3.89
CA HIS A 8 1.26 26.61 4.40
C HIS A 8 2.47 26.90 3.52
N ARG A 9 2.28 26.98 2.19
CA ARG A 9 3.36 27.27 1.24
C ARG A 9 3.85 28.71 1.35
N GLU A 10 2.93 29.67 1.43
CA GLU A 10 3.27 31.07 1.62
C GLU A 10 3.84 31.31 3.02
N ALA A 11 3.36 30.58 4.03
CA ALA A 11 3.94 30.62 5.38
C ALA A 11 5.39 30.12 5.38
N LEU A 12 5.71 29.07 4.63
CA LEU A 12 7.09 28.61 4.49
C LEU A 12 7.97 29.64 3.81
N TRP A 13 7.51 30.22 2.71
CA TRP A 13 8.25 31.26 2.01
C TRP A 13 8.55 32.46 2.92
N ASP A 14 7.58 32.91 3.71
CA ASP A 14 7.80 33.98 4.70
C ASP A 14 8.84 33.56 5.77
N CYS A 15 8.83 32.30 6.20
CA CYS A 15 9.78 31.80 7.18
C CYS A 15 11.19 31.69 6.59
N ASP A 16 11.33 31.21 5.36
CA ASP A 16 12.62 31.11 4.68
C ASP A 16 13.23 32.51 4.49
N ARG A 17 12.41 33.52 4.13
CA ARG A 17 12.86 34.92 4.06
C ARG A 17 13.25 35.48 5.43
N ALA A 18 12.55 35.10 6.50
CA ALA A 18 12.93 35.51 7.84
C ALA A 18 14.28 34.90 8.25
N LEU A 19 14.52 33.64 7.86
CA LEU A 19 15.79 32.94 8.12
C LEU A 19 16.94 33.48 7.27
N ASP A 20 16.68 33.95 6.04
CA ASP A 20 17.68 34.66 5.22
C ASP A 20 18.17 35.94 5.91
N ILE A 21 17.27 36.65 6.61
CA ILE A 21 17.60 37.89 7.33
C ILE A 21 18.26 37.57 8.68
N ASN A 22 17.70 36.62 9.43
CA ASN A 22 18.24 36.17 10.70
C ASN A 22 18.19 34.63 10.79
N PRO A 23 19.32 33.95 10.52
CA PRO A 23 19.40 32.49 10.58
C PRO A 23 19.14 31.89 11.97
N GLN A 24 19.28 32.69 13.03
CA GLN A 24 19.14 32.25 14.42
C GLN A 24 17.74 32.58 15.00
N ASP A 25 16.80 33.05 14.18
CA ASP A 25 15.45 33.35 14.68
C ASP A 25 14.68 32.06 15.05
N VAL A 26 14.59 31.82 16.36
CA VAL A 26 13.85 30.71 16.98
C VAL A 26 12.39 30.70 16.54
N LYS A 27 11.74 31.87 16.41
CA LYS A 27 10.33 31.95 16.02
C LYS A 27 10.14 31.59 14.55
N ALA A 28 11.08 31.96 13.68
CA ALA A 28 11.07 31.57 12.28
C ALA A 28 11.22 30.04 12.14
N HIS A 29 12.19 29.44 12.83
CA HIS A 29 12.39 27.99 12.86
C HIS A 29 11.16 27.24 13.39
N PHE A 30 10.57 27.70 14.49
CA PHE A 30 9.34 27.12 15.05
C PHE A 30 8.15 27.18 14.09
N ARG A 31 7.95 28.33 13.44
CA ARG A 31 6.87 28.53 12.47
C ARG A 31 7.08 27.71 11.19
N ARG A 32 8.33 27.59 10.75
CA ARG A 32 8.75 26.76 9.62
C ARG A 32 8.42 25.29 9.90
N ALA A 33 8.86 24.76 11.04
CA ALA A 33 8.55 23.40 11.47
C ALA A 33 7.04 23.15 11.54
N SER A 34 6.28 24.09 12.10
CA SER A 34 4.82 24.01 12.17
C SER A 34 4.16 23.97 10.78
N ALA A 35 4.66 24.75 9.82
CA ALA A 35 4.15 24.76 8.45
C ALA A 35 4.46 23.45 7.71
N LEU A 36 5.69 22.94 7.83
CA LEU A 36 6.11 21.66 7.24
C LEU A 36 5.28 20.50 7.80
N LEU A 37 5.05 20.50 9.11
CA LEU A 37 4.24 19.47 9.76
C LEU A 37 2.81 19.42 9.21
N GLN A 38 2.20 20.58 8.95
CA GLN A 38 0.86 20.63 8.34
C GLN A 38 0.88 20.12 6.89
N GLN A 39 1.93 20.41 6.13
CA GLN A 39 2.09 19.83 4.78
C GLN A 39 2.20 18.31 4.83
N VAL A 40 3.04 17.78 5.72
CA VAL A 40 3.20 16.33 5.88
C VAL A 40 1.88 15.68 6.31
N GLN A 41 1.15 16.28 7.24
CA GLN A 41 -0.16 15.77 7.65
C GLN A 41 -1.17 15.78 6.49
N ALA A 42 -1.15 16.80 5.63
CA ALA A 42 -1.98 16.83 4.44
C ALA A 42 -1.62 15.73 3.44
N GLU A 43 -0.33 15.38 3.30
CA GLU A 43 0.11 14.25 2.48
C GLU A 43 -0.29 12.90 3.09
N VAL A 44 -0.06 12.69 4.40
CA VAL A 44 -0.48 11.47 5.11
C VAL A 44 -2.00 11.30 5.09
N ALA A 45 -2.78 12.39 5.12
CA ALA A 45 -4.24 12.33 4.98
C ALA A 45 -4.68 11.81 3.60
N LYS A 46 -3.85 11.94 2.55
CA LYS A 46 -4.16 11.36 1.23
C LYS A 46 -4.13 9.84 1.27
N GLU A 47 -3.26 9.23 2.07
CA GLU A 47 -3.25 7.77 2.31
C GLU A 47 -4.60 7.31 2.86
N GLN A 48 -5.12 8.01 3.86
CA GLN A 48 -6.43 7.68 4.45
C GLN A 48 -7.58 7.86 3.45
N ALA A 49 -7.44 8.79 2.50
CA ALA A 49 -8.38 8.98 1.42
C ALA A 49 -8.18 8.00 0.24
N GLY A 50 -7.19 7.10 0.30
CA GLY A 50 -6.82 6.21 -0.80
C GLY A 50 -6.31 6.92 -2.04
N LYS A 51 -5.86 8.18 -1.90
CA LYS A 51 -5.30 8.97 -2.98
C LYS A 51 -3.80 8.74 -3.06
N PHE A 52 -3.26 8.83 -4.27
CA PHE A 52 -1.81 8.77 -4.48
C PHE A 52 -1.09 9.91 -3.73
N TRP A 53 0.01 9.55 -3.10
CA TRP A 53 0.95 10.47 -2.46
C TRP A 53 2.35 9.86 -2.50
N ASP A 54 3.36 10.71 -2.29
CA ASP A 54 4.77 10.33 -2.40
C ASP A 54 5.38 10.18 -1.00
N ILE A 55 5.66 8.93 -0.62
CA ILE A 55 6.19 8.57 0.70
C ILE A 55 7.57 9.19 0.93
N GLU A 56 8.46 9.08 -0.05
CA GLU A 56 9.85 9.54 0.07
C GLU A 56 9.92 11.06 0.13
N ARG A 57 9.13 11.75 -0.71
CA ARG A 57 9.01 13.21 -0.62
C ARG A 57 8.49 13.65 0.74
N THR A 58 7.48 12.96 1.26
CA THR A 58 6.90 13.29 2.56
C THR A 58 7.90 13.10 3.69
N ARG A 59 8.73 12.05 3.61
CA ARG A 59 9.84 11.79 4.54
C ARG A 59 10.90 12.90 4.51
N LEU A 60 11.23 13.41 3.32
CA LEU A 60 12.16 14.53 3.18
C LEU A 60 11.63 15.78 3.90
N VAL A 61 10.36 16.13 3.67
CA VAL A 61 9.71 17.28 4.33
C VAL A 61 9.64 17.10 5.86
N ALA A 62 9.41 15.87 6.34
CA ALA A 62 9.43 15.57 7.78
C ALA A 62 10.83 15.77 8.39
N ASN A 63 11.89 15.36 7.68
CA ASN A 63 13.27 15.61 8.10
C ASN A 63 13.59 17.11 8.13
N ASP A 64 13.13 17.89 7.15
CA ASP A 64 13.30 19.36 7.14
C ASP A 64 12.58 20.04 8.32
N ALA A 65 11.46 19.48 8.76
CA ALA A 65 10.76 19.95 9.96
C ALA A 65 11.59 19.66 11.21
N ARG A 66 12.22 18.49 11.27
CA ARG A 66 13.07 18.06 12.39
C ARG A 66 14.32 18.91 12.51
N THR A 67 14.99 19.22 11.39
CA THR A 67 16.16 20.12 11.39
C THR A 67 15.77 21.52 11.87
N SER A 68 14.62 22.04 11.44
CA SER A 68 14.09 23.32 11.92
C SER A 68 13.81 23.31 13.43
N LEU A 69 13.22 22.25 13.96
CA LEU A 69 12.99 22.13 15.41
C LEU A 69 14.29 22.03 16.21
N HIS A 70 15.28 21.30 15.68
CA HIS A 70 16.60 21.22 16.28
C HIS A 70 17.22 22.61 16.38
N HIS A 71 17.23 23.38 15.30
CA HIS A 71 17.71 24.75 15.30
C HIS A 71 16.91 25.68 16.22
N ALA A 72 15.58 25.53 16.31
CA ALA A 72 14.77 26.28 17.24
C ALA A 72 15.18 26.04 18.71
N ARG A 73 15.52 24.80 19.06
CA ARG A 73 16.03 24.46 20.40
C ARG A 73 17.44 24.97 20.63
N GLU A 74 18.33 24.73 19.67
CA GLU A 74 19.73 25.12 19.73
C GLU A 74 19.87 26.63 19.91
N PHE A 75 19.17 27.44 19.11
CA PHE A 75 19.21 28.89 19.18
C PHE A 75 18.36 29.48 20.31
N GLY A 76 17.37 28.73 20.82
CA GLY A 76 16.54 29.18 21.94
C GLY A 76 17.24 29.10 23.30
N GLY A 77 18.29 28.28 23.42
CA GLY A 77 19.10 28.17 24.64
C GLY A 77 18.28 27.85 25.89
N TYR A 78 18.79 28.25 27.06
CA TYR A 78 18.13 28.06 28.37
C TYR A 78 17.06 29.12 28.69
N SER A 79 16.80 30.05 27.77
CA SER A 79 15.91 31.20 27.97
C SER A 79 14.65 31.10 27.10
N LEU A 80 14.23 29.88 26.78
CA LEU A 80 12.93 29.64 26.18
C LEU A 80 11.85 29.71 27.27
N ASP A 81 10.77 30.43 27.00
CA ASP A 81 9.58 30.35 27.85
C ASP A 81 9.13 28.88 27.92
N SER A 82 8.79 28.40 29.12
CA SER A 82 8.30 27.02 29.35
C SER A 82 7.14 26.63 28.41
N ALA A 83 6.31 27.61 28.03
CA ALA A 83 5.25 27.42 27.04
C ALA A 83 5.77 27.08 25.64
N VAL A 84 6.88 27.69 25.21
CA VAL A 84 7.50 27.41 23.90
C VAL A 84 8.17 26.04 23.92
N GLU A 85 8.85 25.66 24.99
CA GLU A 85 9.40 24.32 25.15
C GLU A 85 8.32 23.23 25.10
N ALA A 86 7.18 23.44 25.78
CA ALA A 86 6.05 22.53 25.73
C ALA A 86 5.47 22.41 24.32
N SER A 87 5.42 23.53 23.58
CA SER A 87 4.96 23.53 22.19
C SER A 87 5.93 22.82 21.25
N LEU A 88 7.25 22.98 21.43
CA LEU A 88 8.29 22.26 20.70
C LEU A 88 8.21 20.76 20.96
N ALA A 89 8.10 20.35 22.23
CA ALA A 89 7.93 18.95 22.60
C ALA A 89 6.65 18.34 22.01
N THR A 90 5.58 19.12 21.90
CA THR A 90 4.34 18.68 21.22
C THR A 90 4.54 18.46 19.73
N LEU A 91 5.31 19.33 19.06
CA LEU A 91 5.64 19.17 17.64
C LEU A 91 6.53 17.95 17.39
N GLU A 92 7.49 17.68 18.26
CA GLU A 92 8.36 16.50 18.16
C GLU A 92 7.58 15.20 18.28
N ARG A 93 6.70 15.08 19.28
CA ARG A 93 5.82 13.91 19.42
C ARG A 93 4.97 13.69 18.17
N ARG A 94 4.52 14.77 17.53
CA ARG A 94 3.76 14.69 16.27
C ARG A 94 4.63 14.20 15.11
N LEU A 95 5.90 14.61 15.04
CA LEU A 95 6.83 14.08 14.04
C LEU A 95 7.10 12.60 14.26
N ASP A 96 7.32 12.15 15.50
CA ASP A 96 7.53 10.74 15.80
C ASP A 96 6.32 9.87 15.39
N LEU A 97 5.10 10.37 15.63
CA LEU A 97 3.87 9.72 15.16
C LEU A 97 3.79 9.64 13.64
N ILE A 98 4.23 10.68 12.93
CA ILE A 98 4.28 10.69 11.47
C ILE A 98 5.34 9.71 10.97
N ASP A 99 6.52 9.67 11.57
CA ASP A 99 7.60 8.74 11.20
C ASP A 99 7.12 7.28 11.32
N THR A 100 6.43 6.94 12.42
CA THR A 100 5.83 5.61 12.56
C THR A 100 4.77 5.32 11.50
N ALA A 101 3.94 6.30 11.13
CA ALA A 101 2.96 6.16 10.06
C ALA A 101 3.64 5.92 8.68
N LEU A 102 4.66 6.71 8.35
CA LEU A 102 5.44 6.55 7.11
C LEU A 102 6.09 5.17 7.03
N ASP A 103 6.68 4.70 8.12
CA ASP A 103 7.28 3.37 8.21
C ASP A 103 6.25 2.25 8.02
N THR A 104 5.04 2.40 8.57
CA THR A 104 3.97 1.42 8.34
C THR A 104 3.52 1.40 6.89
N ALA A 105 3.41 2.58 6.25
CA ALA A 105 3.03 2.70 4.84
C ALA A 105 4.09 2.09 3.92
N ASP A 106 5.38 2.37 4.13
CA ASP A 106 6.48 1.78 3.35
C ASP A 106 6.52 0.24 3.50
N ARG A 107 6.33 -0.29 4.72
CA ARG A 107 6.23 -1.74 4.93
C ARG A 107 5.02 -2.34 4.22
N ALA A 108 3.87 -1.68 4.25
CA ALA A 108 2.66 -2.14 3.56
C ALA A 108 2.87 -2.17 2.04
N TYR A 109 3.46 -1.12 1.47
CA TYR A 109 3.80 -1.03 0.06
C TYR A 109 4.79 -2.13 -0.37
N ARG A 110 5.87 -2.36 0.40
CA ARG A 110 6.82 -3.44 0.10
C ARG A 110 6.18 -4.82 0.17
N ARG A 111 5.23 -5.03 1.08
CA ARG A 111 4.47 -6.30 1.19
C ARG A 111 3.56 -6.50 -0.01
N SER A 112 2.79 -5.49 -0.42
CA SER A 112 1.91 -5.59 -1.58
C SER A 112 2.70 -5.80 -2.87
N GLN A 113 3.84 -5.11 -3.02
CA GLN A 113 4.75 -5.31 -4.15
C GLN A 113 5.27 -6.76 -4.22
N LYS A 114 5.72 -7.33 -3.10
CA LYS A 114 6.15 -8.75 -3.03
C LYS A 114 5.02 -9.73 -3.34
N ALA A 115 3.80 -9.46 -2.87
CA ALA A 115 2.62 -10.28 -3.17
C ALA A 115 2.30 -10.27 -4.67
N LEU A 116 2.32 -9.09 -5.31
CA LEU A 116 2.13 -8.96 -6.75
C LEU A 116 3.19 -9.73 -7.56
N TYR A 117 4.46 -9.66 -7.17
CA TYR A 117 5.51 -10.46 -7.81
C TYR A 117 5.27 -11.96 -7.63
N LYS A 118 4.89 -12.40 -6.43
CA LYS A 118 4.59 -13.80 -6.15
C LYS A 118 3.40 -14.29 -7.00
N ASP A 119 2.31 -13.55 -7.06
CA ASP A 119 1.11 -14.00 -7.76
C ASP A 119 1.25 -13.94 -9.28
N ARG A 120 1.88 -12.89 -9.81
CA ARG A 120 1.99 -12.66 -11.25
C ARG A 120 3.12 -13.48 -11.88
N ILE A 121 4.29 -13.53 -11.26
CA ILE A 121 5.46 -14.22 -11.82
C ILE A 121 5.47 -15.68 -11.40
N ILE A 122 5.46 -15.95 -10.09
CA ILE A 122 5.55 -17.33 -9.57
C ILE A 122 4.23 -18.06 -9.82
N GLY A 123 3.08 -17.45 -9.51
CA GLY A 123 1.78 -18.04 -9.79
C GLY A 123 1.51 -18.27 -11.28
N GLY A 124 1.99 -17.38 -12.16
CA GLY A 124 1.97 -17.59 -13.61
C GLY A 124 2.81 -18.80 -14.02
N LEU A 125 4.05 -18.90 -13.54
CA LEU A 125 4.96 -20.02 -13.84
C LEU A 125 4.40 -21.36 -13.36
N LEU A 126 3.83 -21.41 -12.15
CA LEU A 126 3.24 -22.63 -11.59
C LEU A 126 1.99 -23.07 -12.37
N ARG A 127 1.15 -22.13 -12.82
CA ARG A 127 0.00 -22.45 -13.70
C ARG A 127 0.45 -22.98 -15.04
N GLN A 128 1.52 -22.44 -15.62
CA GLN A 128 2.08 -22.95 -16.87
C GLN A 128 2.61 -24.37 -16.70
N LYS A 129 3.41 -24.65 -15.67
CA LYS A 129 3.94 -26.01 -15.40
C LYS A 129 2.85 -27.04 -15.12
N THR A 130 1.81 -26.67 -14.38
CA THR A 130 0.69 -27.58 -14.09
C THR A 130 -0.21 -27.80 -15.31
N GLY A 131 -0.37 -26.80 -16.18
CA GLY A 131 -1.02 -26.93 -17.49
C GLY A 131 -0.23 -27.83 -18.44
N GLU A 132 1.09 -27.66 -18.53
CA GLU A 132 1.98 -28.52 -19.32
C GLU A 132 1.98 -29.96 -18.82
N GLY A 133 2.00 -30.18 -17.50
CA GLY A 133 1.90 -31.52 -16.90
C GLY A 133 0.54 -32.20 -17.17
N LYS A 134 -0.57 -31.45 -17.13
CA LYS A 134 -1.90 -31.97 -17.51
C LYS A 134 -1.99 -32.28 -19.00
N LYS A 135 -1.33 -31.49 -19.84
CA LYS A 135 -1.27 -31.71 -21.29
C LYS A 135 -0.46 -32.97 -21.61
N GLN A 136 0.73 -33.11 -21.04
CA GLN A 136 1.56 -34.32 -21.18
C GLN A 136 0.88 -35.60 -20.65
N ALA A 137 0.10 -35.50 -19.56
CA ALA A 137 -0.65 -36.65 -19.04
C ALA A 137 -1.81 -37.06 -19.95
N ARG A 138 -2.49 -36.08 -20.57
CA ARG A 138 -3.55 -36.32 -21.54
C ARG A 138 -3.01 -36.91 -22.84
N ASP A 139 -1.91 -36.35 -23.36
CA ASP A 139 -1.25 -36.84 -24.58
C ASP A 139 -0.78 -38.31 -24.41
N ARG A 140 -0.28 -38.71 -23.23
CA ARG A 140 0.06 -40.11 -22.92
C ARG A 140 -1.14 -41.04 -22.82
N GLN A 141 -2.25 -40.59 -22.22
CA GLN A 141 -3.48 -41.39 -22.18
C GLN A 141 -4.08 -41.57 -23.58
N GLU A 142 -3.97 -40.56 -24.45
CA GLU A 142 -4.42 -40.65 -25.84
C GLU A 142 -3.50 -41.56 -26.68
N GLU A 143 -2.19 -41.62 -26.42
CA GLU A 143 -1.27 -42.61 -27.02
C GLU A 143 -1.56 -44.05 -26.55
N GLU A 144 -1.79 -44.27 -25.26
CA GLU A 144 -2.09 -45.61 -24.71
C GLU A 144 -3.44 -46.17 -25.21
N VAL A 145 -4.43 -45.32 -25.49
CA VAL A 145 -5.72 -45.73 -26.08
C VAL A 145 -5.60 -45.97 -27.59
N GLY A 146 -4.64 -45.33 -28.27
CA GLY A 146 -4.38 -45.52 -29.71
C GLY A 146 -3.68 -46.84 -30.06
N GLU A 147 -2.88 -47.41 -29.15
CA GLU A 147 -2.16 -48.67 -29.38
C GLU A 147 -2.97 -49.94 -29.02
N GLY A 148 -4.14 -49.81 -28.39
CA GLY A 148 -5.02 -50.93 -28.00
C GLY A 148 -6.07 -51.35 -29.04
N GLY A 149 -6.10 -50.74 -30.22
CA GLY A 149 -7.19 -50.90 -31.20
C GLY A 149 -6.99 -52.00 -32.24
N THR A 150 -6.93 -53.28 -31.85
CA THR A 150 -7.27 -54.38 -32.77
C THR A 150 -8.70 -54.83 -32.53
N ARG A 151 -9.54 -54.39 -33.47
CA ARG A 151 -10.90 -54.79 -33.81
C ARG A 151 -11.06 -56.32 -33.83
N GLU A 152 -12.02 -56.84 -33.08
CA GLU A 152 -12.73 -58.07 -33.46
C GLU A 152 -14.18 -57.97 -33.00
N ASP A 153 -15.06 -57.98 -33.99
CA ASP A 153 -16.51 -57.92 -33.91
C ASP A 153 -17.05 -59.24 -33.33
N ALA A 154 -17.99 -59.19 -32.40
CA ALA A 154 -18.84 -60.32 -32.05
C ALA A 154 -20.26 -59.82 -31.74
N GLU A 155 -21.13 -60.04 -32.71
CA GLU A 155 -22.58 -59.98 -32.58
C GLU A 155 -23.05 -61.04 -31.57
N GLU A 156 -23.88 -60.66 -30.60
CA GLU A 156 -24.74 -61.63 -29.92
C GLU A 156 -26.08 -60.97 -29.57
N GLU A 157 -27.14 -61.53 -30.16
CA GLU A 157 -28.53 -61.18 -29.91
C GLU A 157 -28.98 -61.68 -28.52
N GLY A 158 -30.00 -61.03 -27.93
CA GLY A 158 -30.60 -61.49 -26.67
C GLY A 158 -31.77 -60.65 -26.17
N GLU A 159 -32.94 -60.88 -26.78
CA GLU A 159 -34.31 -60.91 -26.23
C GLU A 159 -34.71 -60.20 -24.89
N PHE A 160 -35.72 -59.33 -25.05
CA PHE A 160 -37.06 -59.36 -24.39
C PHE A 160 -37.29 -58.96 -22.91
N GLY A 161 -38.22 -58.02 -22.72
CA GLY A 161 -38.97 -57.71 -21.48
C GLY A 161 -38.29 -56.65 -20.59
N ASP A 162 -38.94 -55.59 -20.11
CA ASP A 162 -40.35 -55.37 -19.83
C ASP A 162 -40.59 -53.86 -19.71
N MET A 163 -41.71 -53.37 -20.25
CA MET A 163 -42.22 -52.00 -20.05
C MET A 163 -43.16 -52.03 -18.83
N PRO A 164 -43.12 -51.00 -17.97
CA PRO A 164 -44.35 -50.21 -17.83
C PRO A 164 -44.07 -48.70 -17.70
N VAL A 165 -44.44 -47.96 -18.73
CA VAL A 165 -45.54 -46.98 -18.79
C VAL A 165 -46.00 -46.29 -17.48
N LEU A 166 -45.86 -44.95 -17.49
CA LEU A 166 -46.65 -43.86 -16.84
C LEU A 166 -46.56 -43.75 -15.30
N GLU A 167 -46.64 -42.59 -14.65
CA GLU A 167 -47.39 -41.35 -14.94
C GLU A 167 -46.88 -40.22 -14.01
N ASP A 168 -46.92 -38.99 -14.54
CA ASP A 168 -47.25 -37.70 -13.93
C ASP A 168 -46.87 -37.29 -12.48
N SER A 169 -46.41 -36.03 -12.42
CA SER A 169 -46.72 -34.95 -11.46
C SER A 169 -46.36 -35.09 -9.98
N GLU A 170 -45.61 -34.08 -9.48
CA GLU A 170 -45.88 -33.20 -8.31
C GLU A 170 -44.54 -32.69 -7.76
N GLU A 171 -44.30 -31.37 -7.87
CA GLU A 171 -44.30 -30.41 -6.76
C GLU A 171 -43.13 -30.59 -5.79
N GLU A 172 -42.25 -29.60 -5.72
CA GLU A 172 -41.78 -29.08 -4.43
C GLU A 172 -41.18 -27.68 -4.64
N GLU A 173 -41.75 -26.73 -3.88
CA GLU A 173 -41.37 -25.32 -3.76
C GLU A 173 -40.02 -25.12 -3.03
#